data_AF-A0A9D8IKA9-F1
#
_entry.id   AF-A0A9D8IKA9-F1
#
_cell.length_a   1.000
_cell.length_b   1.000
_cell.length_c   1.000
_cell.angle_alpha   90.00
_cell.angle_beta   90.00
_cell.angle_gamma   90.00
#
_symmetry.space_group_name_H-M   'P 1'
#
loop_
_entity.id
_entity.type
_entity.pdbx_description
1 polymer ?
#
loop_
_entity_poly.entity_id
_entity_poly.type
_entity_poly.pdbx_seq_one_letter_code
_entity_poly.pdbx_strand_id
1 'polypeptide(L)'
;MRPGSRARASTPTGAFAGSIPAAPSFAAPWRRDEAMTPFPTSRRGFLQAAATLVATGALPMPARPAAEASRIHFVGDSESWRVEDPCAWALANRESLPVLQRARQRLDTLTPDDAERALKVVLRRCPVVLVEVMGDAVTVHQWTSTANADPRWFFKANRLARPEVAVTLRHRKKEQSVPRRGSDFLYWDAVDDDFPLDRFAAKRANRFNRDADDNEPAPGTRSGYGWEGVPGERIPWRALKDAWIKGPEVICPNCDTPAIMTNFGYRQISFFNCAGTLAHACPRCRRQDTGTAVHHSSWSSRAFIENLEPANRPVRFHFHGVRPITPGHGHVAMGTDRLNS
;
A
#
# COMPACT_ATOMS: atom_id res chain seq x y z
N MET A 1 -82.94 9.21 -13.43
CA MET A 1 -82.90 9.92 -12.13
C MET A 1 -81.56 9.66 -11.45
N ARG A 2 -81.14 10.64 -10.67
CA ARG A 2 -79.80 10.92 -10.12
C ARG A 2 -79.21 9.85 -9.16
N PRO A 3 -77.90 9.97 -8.82
CA PRO A 3 -76.99 8.89 -8.47
C PRO A 3 -76.72 8.73 -6.96
N GLY A 4 -76.14 7.58 -6.57
CA GLY A 4 -75.64 7.31 -5.22
C GLY A 4 -74.14 7.56 -5.12
N SER A 5 -73.79 8.60 -4.37
CA SER A 5 -72.46 9.00 -3.93
C SER A 5 -71.84 7.99 -2.95
N ARG A 6 -70.54 7.70 -3.10
CA ARG A 6 -69.71 7.16 -2.00
C ARG A 6 -68.59 8.14 -1.67
N ALA A 7 -68.59 8.51 -0.39
CA ALA A 7 -67.73 9.48 0.25
C ALA A 7 -66.28 9.00 0.34
N ARG A 8 -65.35 9.93 0.08
CA ARG A 8 -63.95 9.85 0.48
C ARG A 8 -63.85 10.10 1.99
N ALA A 9 -63.26 9.15 2.71
CA ALA A 9 -62.74 9.39 4.05
C ALA A 9 -61.27 9.82 3.92
N SER A 10 -61.02 11.06 4.32
CA SER A 10 -59.71 11.68 4.53
C SER A 10 -59.15 11.28 5.88
N THR A 11 -57.96 10.69 5.90
CA THR A 11 -57.19 10.38 7.12
C THR A 11 -56.09 11.43 7.31
N PRO A 12 -55.85 11.92 8.53
CA PRO A 12 -55.06 13.12 8.78
C PRO A 12 -53.54 12.91 8.71
N THR A 13 -52.87 13.93 8.16
CA THR A 13 -51.43 14.12 8.14
C THR A 13 -50.93 14.43 9.56
N GLY A 14 -50.44 13.43 10.27
CA GLY A 14 -49.72 13.60 11.53
C GLY A 14 -48.26 14.01 11.27
N ALA A 15 -47.93 15.25 11.63
CA ALA A 15 -46.56 15.76 11.63
C ALA A 15 -45.76 15.12 12.77
N PHE A 16 -44.80 14.25 12.42
CA PHE A 16 -43.75 13.81 13.34
C PHE A 16 -42.54 14.73 13.19
N ALA A 17 -42.45 15.72 14.07
CA ALA A 17 -41.21 16.43 14.36
C ALA A 17 -40.36 15.53 15.28
N GLY A 18 -39.57 14.64 14.66
CA GLY A 18 -38.56 13.83 15.34
C GLY A 18 -37.20 14.51 15.25
N SER A 19 -36.74 15.07 16.34
CA SER A 19 -35.41 15.64 16.54
C SER A 19 -34.34 14.60 16.19
N ILE A 20 -33.45 14.94 15.26
CA ILE A 20 -32.27 14.15 14.91
C ILE A 20 -31.29 14.25 16.09
N PRO A 21 -30.91 13.15 16.78
CA PRO A 21 -29.80 13.20 17.72
C PRO A 21 -28.50 13.39 16.94
N ALA A 22 -27.72 14.40 17.36
CA ALA A 22 -26.40 14.69 16.84
C ALA A 22 -25.49 13.45 16.91
N ALA A 23 -24.71 13.23 15.86
CA ALA A 23 -23.71 12.17 15.79
C ALA A 23 -22.70 12.29 16.94
N PRO A 24 -22.31 11.19 17.61
CA PRO A 24 -21.22 11.23 18.58
C PRO A 24 -19.90 11.51 17.85
N SER A 25 -19.32 12.66 18.18
CA SER A 25 -17.96 13.05 17.86
C SER A 25 -17.00 12.06 18.53
N PHE A 26 -16.34 11.20 17.75
CA PHE A 26 -15.22 10.40 18.21
C PHE A 26 -13.98 11.29 18.30
N ALA A 27 -13.86 12.01 19.42
CA ALA A 27 -12.60 12.60 19.86
C ALA A 27 -11.73 11.50 20.47
N ALA A 28 -10.57 11.24 19.88
CA ALA A 28 -9.55 10.34 20.42
C ALA A 28 -8.82 11.03 21.60
N PRO A 29 -8.77 10.42 22.80
CA PRO A 29 -7.90 10.89 23.87
C PRO A 29 -6.52 10.21 23.76
N TRP A 30 -5.58 10.87 23.10
CA TRP A 30 -4.16 10.54 23.25
C TRP A 30 -3.65 11.15 24.55
N ARG A 31 -3.81 10.44 25.66
CA ARG A 31 -3.02 10.69 26.88
C ARG A 31 -1.69 9.93 26.74
N ARG A 32 -0.59 10.66 26.64
CA ARG A 32 0.74 10.11 26.92
C ARG A 32 0.96 10.21 28.42
N ASP A 33 1.01 9.07 29.09
CA ASP A 33 1.70 8.95 30.36
C ASP A 33 3.20 8.79 30.06
N GLU A 34 3.87 9.92 29.81
CA GLU A 34 5.33 9.98 29.90
C GLU A 34 5.71 9.94 31.38
N ALA A 35 6.13 8.77 31.86
CA ALA A 35 6.74 8.63 33.17
C ALA A 35 8.04 9.44 33.18
N MET A 36 7.98 10.67 33.70
CA MET A 36 9.16 11.45 34.06
C MET A 36 9.98 10.62 35.05
N THR A 37 11.22 10.31 34.68
CA THR A 37 12.20 9.77 35.62
C THR A 37 12.39 10.77 36.78
N PRO A 38 12.30 10.33 38.04
CA PRO A 38 12.45 11.23 39.17
C PRO A 38 13.89 11.77 39.22
N PHE A 39 14.03 13.10 39.28
CA PHE A 39 15.31 13.73 39.56
C PHE A 39 15.83 13.25 40.93
N PRO A 40 17.13 12.89 41.04
CA PRO A 40 17.70 12.45 42.30
C PRO A 40 17.69 13.60 43.32
N THR A 41 16.83 13.51 44.34
CA THR A 41 16.67 14.50 45.41
C THR A 41 17.74 14.43 46.51
N SER A 42 18.74 13.55 46.38
CA SER A 42 19.81 13.41 47.36
C SER A 42 21.17 13.81 46.78
N ARG A 43 21.98 14.49 47.61
CA ARG A 43 23.36 14.91 47.30
C ARG A 43 24.25 13.73 46.88
N ARG A 44 23.97 12.52 47.41
CA ARG A 44 24.65 11.27 47.05
C ARG A 44 24.26 10.78 45.66
N GLY A 45 22.99 10.92 45.27
CA GLY A 45 22.51 10.58 43.92
C GLY A 45 23.07 11.50 42.83
N PHE A 46 23.27 12.79 43.15
CA PHE A 46 23.90 13.74 42.22
C PHE A 46 25.38 13.41 41.98
N LEU A 47 26.14 13.06 43.02
CA LEU A 47 27.55 12.69 42.89
C LEU A 47 27.74 11.34 42.18
N GLN A 48 26.83 10.38 42.37
CA GLN A 48 26.86 9.13 41.61
C GLN A 48 26.54 9.37 40.13
N ALA A 49 25.52 10.16 39.81
CA ALA A 49 25.20 10.51 38.42
C ALA A 49 26.34 11.27 37.72
N ALA A 50 27.02 12.17 38.44
CA ALA A 50 28.19 12.89 37.91
C ALA A 50 29.40 11.96 37.66
N ALA A 51 29.64 10.98 38.54
CA ALA A 51 30.72 10.01 38.36
C ALA A 51 30.48 9.09 37.13
N THR A 52 29.23 8.71 36.85
CA THR A 52 28.88 7.92 35.66
C THR A 52 29.09 8.69 34.35
N LEU A 53 28.86 10.01 34.38
CA LEU A 53 29.13 10.90 33.24
C LEU A 53 30.63 11.08 32.95
N VAL A 54 31.48 11.08 33.98
CA VAL A 54 32.94 11.18 33.81
C VAL A 54 33.54 9.85 33.34
N ALA A 55 33.03 8.71 33.82
CA ALA A 55 33.50 7.39 33.38
C ALA A 55 33.14 7.05 31.92
N THR A 56 32.08 7.64 31.38
CA THR A 56 31.66 7.45 29.97
C THR A 56 32.39 8.38 28.99
N GLY A 57 33.00 9.47 29.47
CA GLY A 57 33.82 10.37 28.66
C GLY A 57 35.26 9.89 28.37
N ALA A 58 35.71 8.82 29.04
CA ALA A 58 37.07 8.28 28.91
C ALA A 58 37.15 6.98 28.10
N LEU A 59 36.06 6.57 27.45
CA LEU A 59 36.12 5.47 26.48
C LEU A 59 36.85 5.97 25.23
N PRO A 60 37.87 5.24 24.73
CA PRO A 60 38.53 5.59 23.48
C PRO A 60 37.48 5.68 22.39
N MET A 61 37.34 6.86 21.79
CA MET A 61 36.45 7.08 20.66
C MET A 61 36.81 6.01 19.62
N PRO A 62 35.90 5.09 19.26
CA PRO A 62 36.21 4.06 18.28
C PRO A 62 36.73 4.77 17.03
N ALA A 63 37.92 4.37 16.58
CA ALA A 63 38.57 4.96 15.44
C ALA A 63 37.54 5.08 14.32
N ARG A 64 37.25 6.33 13.92
CA ARG A 64 36.28 6.63 12.86
C ARG A 64 36.65 5.75 11.67
N PRO A 65 35.80 4.80 11.24
CA PRO A 65 36.13 3.92 10.12
C PRO A 65 36.52 4.81 8.95
N ALA A 66 37.60 4.43 8.26
CA ALA A 66 38.08 5.14 7.08
C ALA A 66 36.89 5.50 6.20
N ALA A 67 36.75 6.79 5.87
CA ALA A 67 35.56 7.30 5.20
C ALA A 67 35.31 6.49 3.93
N GLU A 68 34.26 5.66 3.95
CA GLU A 68 33.90 4.83 2.81
C GLU A 68 33.56 5.75 1.65
N ALA A 69 34.20 5.55 0.50
CA ALA A 69 34.00 6.40 -0.67
C ALA A 69 32.52 6.39 -1.07
N SER A 70 31.93 7.58 -1.23
CA SER A 70 30.54 7.74 -1.65
C SER A 70 30.33 7.12 -3.03
N ARG A 71 29.30 6.28 -3.16
CA ARG A 71 28.90 5.68 -4.43
C ARG A 71 27.68 6.41 -4.95
N ILE A 72 27.79 7.03 -6.12
CA ILE A 72 26.72 7.83 -6.71
C ILE A 72 26.11 7.06 -7.89
N HIS A 73 24.78 7.07 -8.00
CA HIS A 73 24.04 6.36 -9.03
C HIS A 73 22.93 7.23 -9.60
N PHE A 74 22.76 7.22 -10.92
CA PHE A 74 21.46 7.53 -11.51
C PHE A 74 20.60 6.25 -11.51
N VAL A 75 19.34 6.35 -11.09
CA VAL A 75 18.42 5.22 -10.96
C VAL A 75 17.15 5.52 -11.75
N GLY A 76 16.88 4.70 -12.76
CA GLY A 76 15.63 4.67 -13.55
C GLY A 76 14.66 3.59 -13.05
N ASP A 77 13.65 3.23 -13.84
CA ASP A 77 12.59 2.28 -13.43
C ASP A 77 13.09 0.83 -13.25
N SER A 78 14.16 0.44 -13.95
CA SER A 78 14.74 -0.91 -13.86
C SER A 78 16.25 -0.94 -14.09
N GLU A 79 16.87 0.22 -14.29
CA GLU A 79 18.29 0.35 -14.64
C GLU A 79 18.95 1.39 -13.75
N SER A 80 20.21 1.14 -13.40
CA SER A 80 21.01 2.10 -12.64
C SER A 80 22.40 2.23 -13.25
N TRP A 81 22.91 3.46 -13.26
CA TRP A 81 24.23 3.79 -13.76
C TRP A 81 25.06 4.35 -12.61
N ARG A 82 26.13 3.64 -12.25
CA ARG A 82 27.11 4.14 -11.28
C ARG A 82 27.92 5.26 -11.93
N VAL A 83 28.08 6.37 -11.22
CA VAL A 83 28.75 7.58 -11.72
C VAL A 83 29.71 8.12 -10.67
N GLU A 84 30.85 8.64 -11.11
CA GLU A 84 31.80 9.35 -10.24
C GLU A 84 31.43 10.84 -10.19
N ASP A 85 31.26 11.46 -11.36
CA ASP A 85 30.73 12.80 -11.53
C ASP A 85 29.39 12.73 -12.30
N PRO A 86 28.25 12.99 -11.62
CA PRO A 86 26.93 12.99 -12.25
C PRO A 86 26.77 13.97 -13.42
N CYS A 87 27.45 15.14 -13.39
CA CYS A 87 27.38 16.11 -14.48
C CYS A 87 28.18 15.62 -15.69
N ALA A 88 29.45 15.29 -15.49
CA ALA A 88 30.30 14.80 -16.57
C ALA A 88 29.70 13.57 -17.24
N TRP A 89 29.13 12.65 -16.45
CA TRP A 89 28.42 11.48 -16.98
C TRP A 89 27.21 11.86 -17.81
N ALA A 90 26.35 12.77 -17.33
CA ALA A 90 25.15 13.19 -18.06
C ALA A 90 25.50 13.87 -19.38
N LEU A 91 26.51 14.73 -19.38
CA LEU A 91 26.99 15.38 -20.61
C LEU A 91 27.57 14.34 -21.57
N ALA A 92 28.42 13.42 -21.12
CA ALA A 92 29.04 12.42 -21.99
C ALA A 92 28.02 11.44 -22.61
N ASN A 93 26.92 11.13 -21.92
CA ASN A 93 25.96 10.09 -22.33
C ASN A 93 24.65 10.62 -22.90
N ARG A 94 24.50 11.95 -23.08
CA ARG A 94 23.24 12.59 -23.52
C ARG A 94 22.72 12.13 -24.88
N GLU A 95 23.60 11.59 -25.73
CA GLU A 95 23.24 11.11 -27.07
C GLU A 95 22.98 9.59 -27.12
N SER A 96 23.70 8.82 -26.30
CA SER A 96 23.69 7.36 -26.34
C SER A 96 22.57 6.73 -25.50
N LEU A 97 22.18 7.38 -24.40
CA LEU A 97 21.21 6.80 -23.46
C LEU A 97 19.78 7.30 -23.70
N PRO A 98 18.83 6.41 -24.02
CA PRO A 98 17.42 6.79 -24.23
C PRO A 98 16.79 7.51 -23.04
N VAL A 99 17.20 7.17 -21.82
CA VAL A 99 16.70 7.81 -20.59
C VAL A 99 16.97 9.31 -20.54
N LEU A 100 18.04 9.78 -21.21
CA LEU A 100 18.44 11.18 -21.27
C LEU A 100 17.84 11.95 -22.45
N GLN A 101 17.10 11.28 -23.35
CA GLN A 101 16.57 11.87 -24.58
C GLN A 101 15.75 13.13 -24.32
N ARG A 102 14.95 13.15 -23.25
CA ARG A 102 14.11 14.31 -22.86
C ARG A 102 14.91 15.52 -22.38
N ALA A 103 16.15 15.32 -21.94
CA ALA A 103 17.06 16.36 -21.48
C ALA A 103 18.08 16.79 -22.56
N ARG A 104 18.31 15.97 -23.60
CA ARG A 104 19.37 16.11 -24.60
C ARG A 104 19.56 17.55 -25.10
N GLN A 105 18.53 18.15 -25.72
CA GLN A 105 18.63 19.50 -26.27
C GLN A 105 19.10 20.56 -25.26
N ARG A 106 18.75 20.40 -23.97
CA ARG A 106 19.20 21.31 -22.91
C ARG A 106 20.58 20.96 -22.38
N LEU A 107 20.98 19.69 -22.42
CA LEU A 107 22.33 19.27 -22.05
C LEU A 107 23.35 19.71 -23.11
N ASP A 108 22.96 19.78 -24.39
CA ASP A 108 23.84 20.24 -25.48
C ASP A 108 24.30 21.70 -25.33
N THR A 109 23.60 22.50 -24.53
CA THR A 109 23.96 23.91 -24.28
C THR A 109 24.78 24.13 -23.01
N LEU A 110 25.15 23.06 -22.29
CA LEU A 110 25.81 23.14 -20.99
C LEU A 110 27.24 22.63 -21.06
N THR A 111 28.11 23.20 -20.24
CA THR A 111 29.50 22.76 -20.07
C THR A 111 29.68 22.06 -18.71
N PRO A 112 30.84 21.42 -18.44
CA PRO A 112 31.14 20.86 -17.13
C PRO A 112 31.07 21.88 -15.98
N ASP A 113 31.28 23.17 -16.26
CA ASP A 113 31.16 24.25 -15.26
C ASP A 113 29.71 24.51 -14.84
N ASP A 114 28.73 24.06 -15.64
CA ASP A 114 27.29 24.17 -15.36
C ASP A 114 26.75 22.98 -14.54
N ALA A 115 27.57 22.39 -13.65
CA ALA A 115 27.29 21.11 -13.00
C ALA A 115 25.89 20.99 -12.36
N GLU A 116 25.54 21.95 -11.49
CA GLU A 116 24.23 21.98 -10.83
C GLU A 116 23.08 22.20 -11.83
N ARG A 117 23.29 22.98 -12.89
CA ARG A 117 22.28 23.23 -13.92
C ARG A 117 22.02 21.97 -14.74
N ALA A 118 23.06 21.22 -15.10
CA ALA A 118 22.93 19.94 -15.80
C ALA A 118 22.14 18.93 -14.96
N LEU A 119 22.47 18.80 -13.67
CA LEU A 119 21.75 17.89 -12.77
C LEU A 119 20.28 18.25 -12.61
N LYS A 120 19.98 19.55 -12.43
CA LYS A 120 18.58 20.03 -12.37
C LYS A 120 17.82 19.71 -13.66
N VAL A 121 18.46 19.82 -14.83
CA VAL A 121 17.84 19.48 -16.12
C VAL A 121 17.51 17.99 -16.20
N VAL A 122 18.46 17.11 -15.85
CA VAL A 122 18.27 15.64 -15.86
C VAL A 122 17.16 15.24 -14.90
N LEU A 123 17.27 15.58 -13.61
CA LEU A 123 16.30 15.18 -12.59
C LEU A 123 14.89 15.72 -12.86
N ARG A 124 14.77 16.83 -13.60
CA ARG A 124 13.48 17.43 -13.96
C ARG A 124 12.82 16.78 -15.16
N ARG A 125 13.59 16.37 -16.17
CA ARG A 125 13.06 15.99 -17.50
C ARG A 125 13.09 14.49 -17.74
N CYS A 126 13.99 13.79 -17.07
CA CYS A 126 14.20 12.35 -17.24
C CYS A 126 13.52 11.58 -16.10
N PRO A 127 13.00 10.37 -16.36
CA PRO A 127 12.46 9.49 -15.33
C PRO A 127 13.62 8.82 -14.57
N VAL A 128 14.40 9.62 -13.84
CA VAL A 128 15.53 9.15 -13.03
C VAL A 128 15.60 9.91 -11.72
N VAL A 129 16.18 9.27 -10.71
CA VAL A 129 16.61 9.90 -9.45
C VAL A 129 18.12 9.74 -9.29
N LEU A 130 18.75 10.65 -8.57
CA LEU A 130 20.16 10.51 -8.19
C LEU A 130 20.22 9.94 -6.77
N VAL A 131 20.98 8.87 -6.57
CA VAL A 131 21.14 8.20 -5.28
C VAL A 131 22.61 8.23 -4.89
N GLU A 132 22.91 8.84 -3.75
CA GLU A 132 24.24 8.87 -3.14
C GLU A 132 24.24 7.90 -1.96
N VAL A 133 25.12 6.91 -1.97
CA VAL A 133 25.25 5.88 -0.93
C VAL A 133 26.58 6.05 -0.22
N MET A 134 26.54 6.22 1.09
CA MET A 134 27.71 6.34 1.97
C MET A 134 27.50 5.46 3.20
N GLY A 135 27.97 4.21 3.13
CA GLY A 135 27.67 3.19 4.13
C GLY A 135 26.15 3.00 4.28
N ASP A 136 25.65 3.18 5.51
CA ASP A 136 24.22 3.09 5.86
C ASP A 136 23.46 4.43 5.74
N ALA A 137 24.10 5.47 5.20
CA ALA A 137 23.46 6.73 4.88
C ALA A 137 23.22 6.85 3.37
N VAL A 138 21.97 7.07 2.97
CA VAL A 138 21.56 7.20 1.56
C VAL A 138 20.88 8.55 1.34
N THR A 139 21.29 9.28 0.31
CA THR A 139 20.59 10.50 -0.12
C THR A 139 19.95 10.27 -1.47
N VAL A 140 18.63 10.49 -1.57
CA VAL A 140 17.87 10.36 -2.82
C VAL A 140 17.45 11.74 -3.28
N HIS A 141 17.97 12.20 -4.42
CA HIS A 141 17.62 13.49 -5.00
C HIS A 141 16.54 13.32 -6.07
N GLN A 142 15.45 14.06 -5.93
CA GLN A 142 14.32 14.03 -6.85
C GLN A 142 13.72 15.43 -7.10
N TRP A 143 13.05 15.61 -8.25
CA TRP A 143 12.55 16.93 -8.69
C TRP A 143 11.10 17.25 -8.28
N THR A 144 10.36 16.34 -7.67
CA THR A 144 9.06 16.55 -6.97
C THR A 144 7.73 16.62 -7.76
N SER A 145 7.66 16.51 -9.09
CA SER A 145 6.34 16.69 -9.74
C SER A 145 6.03 15.86 -10.99
N THR A 146 6.95 15.03 -11.47
CA THR A 146 6.69 14.09 -12.57
C THR A 146 6.79 12.67 -12.03
N ALA A 147 6.28 11.69 -12.77
CA ALA A 147 6.50 10.27 -12.50
C ALA A 147 8.01 10.04 -12.36
N ASN A 148 8.50 10.12 -11.12
CA ASN A 148 9.90 9.86 -10.82
C ASN A 148 10.08 8.36 -10.92
N ALA A 149 11.27 7.94 -11.35
CA ALA A 149 11.64 6.55 -11.24
C ALA A 149 11.40 6.05 -9.81
N ASP A 150 10.82 4.87 -9.68
CA ASP A 150 10.65 4.21 -8.39
C ASP A 150 11.99 3.60 -7.97
N PRO A 151 12.69 4.12 -6.94
CA PRO A 151 13.98 3.59 -6.54
C PRO A 151 13.88 2.30 -5.72
N ARG A 152 12.66 1.79 -5.40
CA ARG A 152 12.50 0.60 -4.55
C ARG A 152 13.26 -0.63 -5.06
N TRP A 153 13.30 -0.85 -6.38
CA TRP A 153 14.04 -1.99 -6.95
C TRP A 153 15.54 -1.85 -6.68
N PHE A 154 16.08 -0.63 -6.78
CA PHE A 154 17.50 -0.34 -6.52
C PHE A 154 17.82 -0.56 -5.05
N PHE A 155 16.93 -0.13 -4.15
CA PHE A 155 17.06 -0.36 -2.72
C PHE A 155 17.04 -1.86 -2.38
N LYS A 156 16.18 -2.65 -3.03
CA LYS A 156 16.19 -4.11 -2.89
C LYS A 156 17.49 -4.73 -3.39
N ALA A 157 17.89 -4.41 -4.63
CA ALA A 157 19.07 -4.99 -5.28
C ALA A 157 20.36 -4.73 -4.48
N ASN A 158 20.46 -3.58 -3.83
CA ASN A 158 21.62 -3.18 -3.03
C ASN A 158 21.44 -3.45 -1.52
N ARG A 159 20.38 -4.16 -1.10
CA ARG A 159 20.06 -4.46 0.31
C ARG A 159 19.97 -3.21 1.22
N LEU A 160 19.54 -2.09 0.65
CA LEU A 160 19.35 -0.81 1.34
C LEU A 160 17.94 -0.68 1.95
N ALA A 161 17.00 -1.55 1.57
CA ALA A 161 15.61 -1.53 2.03
C ALA A 161 15.42 -2.08 3.46
N ARG A 162 16.19 -1.59 4.42
CA ARG A 162 16.23 -2.06 5.82
C ARG A 162 16.09 -0.90 6.82
N PRO A 163 15.57 -1.13 8.04
CA PRO A 163 15.25 -0.05 8.97
C PRO A 163 16.48 0.70 9.51
N GLU A 164 17.67 0.08 9.49
CA GLU A 164 18.93 0.67 9.95
C GLU A 164 19.49 1.72 8.97
N VAL A 165 19.09 1.67 7.70
CA VAL A 165 19.57 2.59 6.67
C VAL A 165 18.86 3.93 6.82
N ALA A 166 19.63 4.99 7.06
CA ALA A 166 19.14 6.35 7.14
C ALA A 166 19.02 6.93 5.73
N VAL A 167 17.80 7.31 5.33
CA VAL A 167 17.57 7.87 4.00
C VAL A 167 17.17 9.33 4.10
N THR A 168 17.85 10.20 3.34
CA THR A 168 17.47 11.59 3.19
C THR A 168 16.89 11.82 1.80
N LEU A 169 15.59 12.09 1.74
CA LEU A 169 14.92 12.42 0.49
C LEU A 169 15.04 13.93 0.22
N ARG A 170 15.90 14.30 -0.75
CA ARG A 170 16.13 15.69 -1.15
C ARG A 170 15.25 16.07 -2.34
N HIS A 171 14.26 16.89 -2.06
CA HIS A 171 13.33 17.48 -3.01
C HIS A 171 13.94 18.73 -3.64
N ARG A 172 14.73 18.58 -4.72
CA ARG A 172 15.55 19.66 -5.31
C ARG A 172 14.75 20.88 -5.78
N LYS A 173 13.50 20.72 -6.23
CA LYS A 173 12.65 21.86 -6.63
C LYS A 173 12.22 22.74 -5.46
N LYS A 174 11.98 22.14 -4.28
CA LYS A 174 11.51 22.82 -3.07
C LYS A 174 12.63 23.07 -2.06
N GLU A 175 13.85 22.62 -2.38
CA GLU A 175 15.01 22.60 -1.49
C GLU A 175 14.71 21.97 -0.11
N GLN A 176 13.73 21.06 -0.07
CA GLN A 176 13.29 20.40 1.14
C GLN A 176 14.02 19.06 1.30
N SER A 177 14.46 18.76 2.52
CA SER A 177 14.96 17.44 2.89
C SER A 177 13.98 16.77 3.84
N VAL A 178 13.62 15.52 3.54
CA VAL A 178 12.72 14.73 4.39
C VAL A 178 13.48 13.49 4.86
N PRO A 179 13.68 13.30 6.18
CA PRO A 179 14.27 12.08 6.69
C PRO A 179 13.29 10.91 6.49
N ARG A 180 13.82 9.77 6.08
CA ARG A 180 13.14 8.50 5.83
C ARG A 180 14.02 7.35 6.30
N ARG A 181 13.45 6.16 6.33
CA ARG A 181 14.18 4.91 6.60
C ARG A 181 14.29 4.08 5.34
N GLY A 182 15.30 3.22 5.26
CA GLY A 182 15.44 2.27 4.15
C GLY A 182 14.21 1.38 4.00
N SER A 183 13.55 1.01 5.10
CA SER A 183 12.30 0.25 5.12
C SER A 183 11.13 0.95 4.41
N ASP A 184 11.17 2.28 4.23
CA ASP A 184 10.14 3.02 3.50
C ASP A 184 10.21 2.75 1.98
N PHE A 185 11.31 2.15 1.51
CA PHE A 185 11.58 1.76 0.13
C PHE A 185 11.38 0.26 -0.13
N LEU A 186 10.72 -0.43 0.79
CA LEU A 186 10.14 -1.75 0.51
C LEU A 186 8.84 -1.56 -0.30
N TYR A 187 8.55 -2.52 -1.17
CA TYR A 187 7.26 -2.63 -1.86
C TYR A 187 6.15 -3.01 -0.88
N TRP A 188 4.90 -2.73 -1.27
CA TRP A 188 3.68 -3.04 -0.51
C TRP A 188 3.62 -2.33 0.84
N ASP A 189 2.46 -2.31 1.47
CA ASP A 189 2.29 -1.66 2.78
C ASP A 189 2.62 -2.64 3.92
N ALA A 190 2.94 -2.12 5.09
CA ALA A 190 3.07 -2.98 6.28
C ALA A 190 1.71 -3.59 6.61
N VAL A 191 1.71 -4.88 6.91
CA VAL A 191 0.53 -5.56 7.48
C VAL A 191 0.42 -5.15 8.95
N ASP A 192 -0.80 -4.89 9.41
CA ASP A 192 -1.06 -4.63 10.83
C ASP A 192 -0.52 -5.76 11.72
N ASP A 193 0.04 -5.43 12.87
CA ASP A 193 0.68 -6.39 13.76
C ASP A 193 -0.31 -7.46 14.28
N ASP A 194 -1.59 -7.09 14.43
CA ASP A 194 -2.68 -7.96 14.88
C ASP A 194 -3.29 -8.80 13.75
N PHE A 195 -2.92 -8.56 12.49
CA PHE A 195 -3.39 -9.36 11.37
C PHE A 195 -2.85 -10.80 11.50
N PRO A 196 -3.72 -11.83 11.51
CA PRO A 196 -3.35 -13.20 11.88
C PRO A 196 -2.72 -13.96 10.71
N LEU A 197 -1.62 -13.43 10.17
CA LEU A 197 -0.96 -13.93 8.96
C LEU A 197 -0.47 -15.38 9.11
N ASP A 198 -0.10 -15.79 10.33
CA ASP A 198 0.31 -17.17 10.62
C ASP A 198 -0.86 -18.15 10.46
N ARG A 199 -2.09 -17.76 10.80
CA ARG A 199 -3.30 -18.57 10.54
C ARG A 199 -3.54 -18.70 9.04
N PHE A 200 -3.34 -17.63 8.27
CA PHE A 200 -3.41 -17.69 6.80
C PHE A 200 -2.35 -18.62 6.21
N ALA A 201 -1.10 -18.56 6.71
CA ALA A 201 -0.03 -19.43 6.28
C ALA A 201 -0.33 -20.91 6.57
N ALA A 202 -0.79 -21.22 7.79
CA ALA A 202 -1.20 -22.58 8.17
C ALA A 202 -2.35 -23.10 7.29
N LYS A 203 -3.39 -22.26 7.08
CA LYS A 203 -4.52 -22.61 6.20
C LYS A 203 -4.09 -22.82 4.74
N ARG A 204 -3.14 -22.02 4.22
CA ARG A 204 -2.61 -22.18 2.86
C ARG A 204 -1.77 -23.46 2.72
N ALA A 205 -0.99 -23.83 3.74
CA ALA A 205 -0.25 -25.08 3.74
C ALA A 205 -1.21 -26.28 3.66
N ASN A 206 -2.34 -26.20 4.38
CA ASN A 206 -3.39 -27.22 4.39
C ASN A 206 -4.50 -27.00 3.35
N ARG A 207 -4.24 -26.26 2.27
CA ARG A 207 -5.30 -25.84 1.33
C ARG A 207 -6.04 -26.98 0.63
N PHE A 208 -5.41 -28.14 0.50
CA PHE A 208 -6.02 -29.33 -0.12
C PHE A 208 -6.85 -30.16 0.86
N ASN A 209 -6.73 -29.90 2.16
CA ASN A 209 -7.46 -30.61 3.19
C ASN A 209 -8.72 -29.84 3.57
N ARG A 210 -9.82 -30.56 3.78
CA ARG A 210 -11.05 -30.00 4.32
C ARG A 210 -10.99 -30.03 5.84
N ASP A 211 -11.03 -28.86 6.45
CA ASP A 211 -11.07 -28.68 7.90
C ASP A 211 -12.49 -28.37 8.37
N ALA A 212 -12.78 -28.63 9.65
CA ALA A 212 -14.09 -28.38 10.24
C ALA A 212 -14.46 -26.88 10.25
N ASP A 213 -13.48 -25.99 10.42
CA ASP A 213 -13.66 -24.53 10.45
C ASP A 213 -13.63 -23.90 9.05
N ASP A 214 -13.61 -24.67 7.96
CA ASP A 214 -13.50 -24.09 6.60
C ASP A 214 -14.72 -23.25 6.19
N ASN A 215 -15.86 -23.41 6.87
CA ASN A 215 -17.03 -22.57 6.68
C ASN A 215 -16.99 -21.28 7.53
N GLU A 216 -16.04 -21.12 8.44
CA GLU A 216 -15.91 -19.90 9.23
C GLU A 216 -15.40 -18.72 8.39
N PRO A 217 -15.79 -17.48 8.73
CA PRO A 217 -15.26 -16.29 8.09
C PRO A 217 -13.76 -16.13 8.39
N ALA A 218 -12.95 -15.96 7.34
CA ALA A 218 -11.54 -15.63 7.50
C ALA A 218 -11.41 -14.20 8.09
N PRO A 219 -10.58 -14.02 9.14
CA PRO A 219 -10.41 -12.76 9.83
C PRO A 219 -9.78 -11.71 8.92
N GLY A 220 -10.20 -10.45 9.08
CA GLY A 220 -9.70 -9.32 8.29
C GLY A 220 -10.13 -9.29 6.82
N THR A 221 -10.87 -10.30 6.34
CA THR A 221 -11.36 -10.34 4.96
C THR A 221 -12.61 -9.48 4.78
N ARG A 222 -12.74 -8.90 3.58
CA ARG A 222 -13.94 -8.15 3.15
C ARG A 222 -14.15 -8.31 1.65
N SER A 223 -15.29 -8.88 1.28
CA SER A 223 -15.78 -9.02 -0.10
C SER A 223 -17.15 -8.38 -0.23
N GLY A 224 -17.47 -7.69 -1.34
CA GLY A 224 -18.85 -7.26 -1.64
C GLY A 224 -19.81 -8.41 -2.00
N TYR A 225 -19.51 -9.61 -1.50
CA TYR A 225 -20.23 -10.85 -1.74
C TYR A 225 -20.67 -11.46 -0.41
N GLY A 226 -21.85 -12.07 -0.42
CA GLY A 226 -22.37 -12.90 0.66
C GLY A 226 -22.13 -14.37 0.34
N TRP A 227 -21.74 -15.13 1.35
CA TRP A 227 -21.42 -16.55 1.24
C TRP A 227 -22.38 -17.36 2.10
N GLU A 228 -22.75 -18.56 1.63
CA GLU A 228 -23.67 -19.41 2.36
C GLU A 228 -23.11 -19.77 3.75
N GLY A 229 -23.93 -19.56 4.79
CA GLY A 229 -23.56 -19.85 6.18
C GLY A 229 -22.55 -18.87 6.80
N VAL A 230 -22.12 -17.83 6.06
CA VAL A 230 -21.15 -16.85 6.55
C VAL A 230 -21.83 -15.49 6.74
N PRO A 231 -21.79 -14.91 7.94
CA PRO A 231 -22.44 -13.62 8.18
C PRO A 231 -21.69 -12.48 7.48
N GLY A 232 -22.46 -11.65 6.77
CA GLY A 232 -21.99 -10.40 6.17
C GLY A 232 -21.04 -10.59 4.99
N GLU A 233 -20.15 -9.62 4.83
CA GLU A 233 -19.24 -9.45 3.69
C GLU A 233 -17.89 -10.13 3.89
N ARG A 234 -17.82 -11.25 4.62
CA ARG A 234 -16.57 -11.94 4.92
C ARG A 234 -16.39 -13.15 4.04
N ILE A 235 -15.15 -13.44 3.66
CA ILE A 235 -14.82 -14.59 2.81
C ILE A 235 -14.60 -15.80 3.72
N PRO A 236 -15.26 -16.95 3.49
CA PRO A 236 -14.96 -18.16 4.25
C PRO A 236 -13.62 -18.77 3.85
N TRP A 237 -13.02 -19.52 4.76
CA TRP A 237 -11.77 -20.24 4.49
C TRP A 237 -11.85 -21.17 3.29
N ARG A 238 -12.96 -21.89 3.07
CA ARG A 238 -13.15 -22.77 1.91
C ARG A 238 -12.97 -22.05 0.57
N ALA A 239 -13.48 -20.82 0.48
CA ALA A 239 -13.38 -20.02 -0.75
C ALA A 239 -11.95 -19.52 -0.97
N LEU A 240 -11.25 -19.12 0.10
CA LEU A 240 -9.82 -18.78 0.03
C LEU A 240 -8.95 -19.98 -0.35
N LYS A 241 -9.19 -21.15 0.25
CA LYS A 241 -8.45 -22.38 -0.07
C LYS A 241 -8.60 -22.76 -1.54
N ASP A 242 -9.82 -22.75 -2.06
CA ASP A 242 -10.11 -23.01 -3.46
C ASP A 242 -9.46 -21.95 -4.38
N ALA A 243 -9.50 -20.68 -3.99
CA ALA A 243 -8.78 -19.60 -4.68
C ALA A 243 -7.25 -19.83 -4.68
N TRP A 244 -6.66 -20.32 -3.59
CA TRP A 244 -5.22 -20.65 -3.54
C TRP A 244 -4.82 -21.87 -4.36
N ILE A 245 -5.74 -22.81 -4.58
CA ILE A 245 -5.51 -23.98 -5.43
C ILE A 245 -5.49 -23.57 -6.90
N LYS A 246 -6.40 -22.67 -7.30
CA LYS A 246 -6.65 -22.33 -8.71
C LYS A 246 -5.94 -21.05 -9.17
N GLY A 247 -5.65 -20.15 -8.25
CA GLY A 247 -5.05 -18.86 -8.53
C GLY A 247 -3.57 -18.95 -8.86
N PRO A 248 -3.05 -18.02 -9.68
CA PRO A 248 -1.61 -17.87 -9.84
C PRO A 248 -0.93 -17.57 -8.50
N GLU A 249 0.27 -18.11 -8.33
CA GLU A 249 1.13 -17.75 -7.20
C GLU A 249 1.74 -16.36 -7.42
N VAL A 250 1.57 -15.47 -6.44
CA VAL A 250 2.18 -14.13 -6.46
C VAL A 250 3.45 -14.16 -5.64
N ILE A 251 4.57 -13.73 -6.23
CA ILE A 251 5.86 -13.66 -5.53
C ILE A 251 6.02 -12.28 -4.88
N CYS A 252 6.40 -12.27 -3.59
CA CYS A 252 6.65 -11.02 -2.90
C CYS A 252 7.86 -10.29 -3.51
N PRO A 253 7.71 -9.04 -3.99
CA PRO A 253 8.79 -8.30 -4.61
C PRO A 253 9.90 -7.92 -3.64
N ASN A 254 9.72 -8.07 -2.31
CA ASN A 254 10.74 -7.72 -1.32
C ASN A 254 11.69 -8.86 -0.97
N CYS A 255 11.19 -10.10 -0.90
CA CYS A 255 11.94 -11.24 -0.34
C CYS A 255 11.78 -12.53 -1.14
N ASP A 256 11.20 -12.45 -2.33
CA ASP A 256 11.06 -13.53 -3.32
C ASP A 256 10.35 -14.78 -2.77
N THR A 257 9.60 -14.60 -1.68
CA THR A 257 8.79 -15.63 -1.04
C THR A 257 7.36 -15.55 -1.56
N PRO A 258 6.67 -16.68 -1.81
CA PRO A 258 5.27 -16.67 -2.17
C PRO A 258 4.41 -15.87 -1.19
N ALA A 259 3.63 -14.94 -1.73
CA ALA A 259 2.63 -14.20 -0.98
C ALA A 259 1.31 -15.00 -0.92
N ILE A 260 0.57 -14.78 0.15
CA ILE A 260 -0.70 -15.45 0.43
C ILE A 260 -1.81 -14.50 0.03
N MET A 261 -2.73 -14.92 -0.83
CA MET A 261 -3.94 -14.14 -1.07
C MET A 261 -4.75 -14.08 0.23
N THR A 262 -4.90 -12.89 0.79
CA THR A 262 -5.63 -12.66 2.05
C THR A 262 -7.02 -12.10 1.80
N ASN A 263 -7.27 -11.50 0.64
CA ASN A 263 -8.59 -10.95 0.31
C ASN A 263 -8.83 -10.98 -1.20
N PHE A 264 -10.07 -11.20 -1.62
CA PHE A 264 -10.48 -11.04 -3.01
C PHE A 264 -11.96 -10.67 -3.12
N GLY A 265 -12.32 -9.97 -4.20
CA GLY A 265 -13.72 -9.76 -4.54
C GLY A 265 -13.94 -8.42 -5.24
N TYR A 266 -15.21 -8.06 -5.39
CA TYR A 266 -15.65 -6.81 -5.95
C TYR A 266 -16.21 -5.98 -4.82
N ARG A 267 -15.55 -4.87 -4.48
CA ARG A 267 -16.02 -3.98 -3.43
C ARG A 267 -16.57 -2.71 -4.07
N GLN A 268 -17.71 -2.26 -3.57
CA GLN A 268 -18.23 -0.94 -3.90
C GLN A 268 -17.28 0.12 -3.34
N ILE A 269 -16.67 0.90 -4.24
CA ILE A 269 -15.74 1.99 -3.90
C ILE A 269 -16.41 3.36 -4.01
N SER A 270 -17.55 3.46 -4.71
CA SER A 270 -18.43 4.63 -4.75
C SER A 270 -19.88 4.22 -5.01
N PHE A 271 -20.83 5.15 -4.97
CA PHE A 271 -22.25 4.88 -5.25
C PHE A 271 -22.50 4.11 -6.55
N PHE A 272 -21.66 4.30 -7.57
CA PHE A 272 -21.83 3.69 -8.89
C PHE A 272 -20.66 2.82 -9.32
N ASN A 273 -19.55 2.80 -8.56
CA ASN A 273 -18.35 2.09 -8.96
C ASN A 273 -18.03 0.96 -7.99
N CYS A 274 -17.75 -0.20 -8.56
CA CYS A 274 -17.11 -1.30 -7.86
C CYS A 274 -15.72 -1.54 -8.44
N ALA A 275 -14.77 -1.88 -7.59
CA ALA A 275 -13.44 -2.27 -8.01
C ALA A 275 -13.12 -3.68 -7.52
N GLY A 276 -12.48 -4.45 -8.41
CA GLY A 276 -11.82 -5.68 -8.04
C GLY A 276 -10.73 -5.39 -7.01
N THR A 277 -10.81 -6.07 -5.88
CA THR A 277 -9.77 -6.13 -4.86
C THR A 277 -9.14 -7.51 -4.94
N LEU A 278 -7.82 -7.55 -4.96
CA LEU A 278 -7.00 -8.73 -4.74
C LEU A 278 -5.91 -8.30 -3.79
N ALA A 279 -5.89 -8.86 -2.58
CA ALA A 279 -4.87 -8.54 -1.60
C ALA A 279 -3.98 -9.74 -1.34
N HIS A 280 -2.67 -9.50 -1.33
CA HIS A 280 -1.67 -10.53 -1.08
C HIS A 280 -0.77 -10.07 0.05
N ALA A 281 -0.59 -10.91 1.07
CA ALA A 281 0.32 -10.63 2.17
C ALA A 281 1.50 -11.60 2.16
N CYS A 282 2.71 -11.09 2.32
CA CYS A 282 3.91 -11.90 2.44
C CYS A 282 4.10 -12.37 3.90
N PRO A 283 4.14 -13.68 4.18
CA PRO A 283 4.33 -14.19 5.54
C PRO A 283 5.72 -13.87 6.10
N ARG A 284 6.72 -13.65 5.24
CA ARG A 284 8.11 -13.41 5.65
C ARG A 284 8.39 -11.97 6.01
N CYS A 285 8.03 -11.01 5.15
CA CYS A 285 8.28 -9.59 5.41
C CYS A 285 7.08 -8.85 5.99
N ARG A 286 5.96 -9.55 6.24
CA ARG A 286 4.70 -9.01 6.78
C ARG A 286 4.25 -7.74 6.04
N ARG A 287 4.29 -7.80 4.71
CA ARG A 287 3.81 -6.72 3.85
C ARG A 287 2.69 -7.18 2.95
N GLN A 288 1.75 -6.29 2.68
CA GLN A 288 0.55 -6.58 1.92
C GLN A 288 0.38 -5.64 0.74
N ASP A 289 0.20 -6.26 -0.43
CA ASP A 289 -0.32 -5.59 -1.61
C ASP A 289 -1.80 -5.35 -1.39
N THR A 290 -2.20 -4.09 -1.23
CA THR A 290 -3.61 -3.69 -1.26
C THR A 290 -4.05 -3.25 -2.64
N GLY A 291 -3.25 -3.53 -3.67
CA GLY A 291 -3.43 -3.08 -5.04
C GLY A 291 -4.86 -3.25 -5.56
N THR A 292 -5.29 -2.27 -6.34
CA THR A 292 -6.44 -2.47 -7.23
C THR A 292 -6.08 -3.58 -8.21
N ALA A 293 -7.02 -4.48 -8.51
CA ALA A 293 -6.78 -5.68 -9.32
C ALA A 293 -6.17 -5.43 -10.72
N VAL A 294 -6.03 -4.17 -11.14
CA VAL A 294 -5.41 -3.70 -12.38
C VAL A 294 -3.94 -4.14 -12.50
N HIS A 295 -3.21 -4.32 -11.39
CA HIS A 295 -1.79 -4.71 -11.41
C HIS A 295 -1.54 -6.22 -11.37
N HIS A 296 -2.58 -7.04 -11.18
CA HIS A 296 -2.44 -8.49 -11.22
C HIS A 296 -2.81 -9.01 -12.62
N SER A 297 -1.83 -9.60 -13.30
CA SER A 297 -1.90 -10.16 -14.66
C SER A 297 -3.18 -10.96 -14.92
N SER A 298 -3.90 -10.64 -16.01
CA SER A 298 -5.04 -11.34 -16.67
C SER A 298 -6.22 -11.83 -15.81
N TRP A 299 -6.10 -11.92 -14.49
CA TRP A 299 -7.07 -12.44 -13.56
C TRP A 299 -7.71 -11.28 -12.80
N SER A 300 -8.86 -10.85 -13.30
CA SER A 300 -9.72 -9.96 -12.52
C SER A 300 -10.26 -10.71 -11.29
N SER A 301 -10.61 -9.99 -10.22
CA SER A 301 -11.31 -10.59 -9.06
C SER A 301 -12.58 -11.35 -9.46
N ARG A 302 -13.19 -10.96 -10.59
CA ARG A 302 -14.35 -11.65 -11.18
C ARG A 302 -13.97 -13.02 -11.75
N ALA A 303 -12.88 -13.10 -12.52
CA ALA A 303 -12.37 -14.37 -13.03
C ALA A 303 -12.03 -15.34 -11.89
N PHE A 304 -11.47 -14.84 -10.78
CA PHE A 304 -11.23 -15.65 -9.58
C PHE A 304 -12.51 -16.29 -9.05
N ILE A 305 -13.58 -15.51 -8.92
CA ILE A 305 -14.86 -15.97 -8.38
C ILE A 305 -15.53 -16.96 -9.32
N GLU A 306 -15.50 -16.71 -10.63
CA GLU A 306 -16.07 -17.60 -11.64
C GLU A 306 -15.33 -18.95 -11.69
N ASN A 307 -14.04 -18.98 -11.36
CA ASN A 307 -13.24 -20.20 -11.33
C ASN A 307 -13.35 -20.99 -10.01
N LEU A 308 -13.99 -20.46 -8.97
CA LEU A 308 -14.27 -21.24 -7.76
C LEU A 308 -15.17 -22.44 -8.09
N GLU A 309 -15.01 -23.52 -7.31
CA GLU A 309 -15.93 -24.65 -7.28
C GLU A 309 -17.35 -24.12 -7.05
N PRO A 310 -18.38 -24.66 -7.72
CA PRO A 310 -19.76 -24.19 -7.57
C PRO A 310 -20.22 -24.11 -6.11
N ALA A 311 -19.83 -25.07 -5.27
CA ALA A 311 -20.16 -25.10 -3.84
C ALA A 311 -19.44 -24.02 -3.02
N ASN A 312 -18.35 -23.47 -3.53
CA ASN A 312 -17.56 -22.43 -2.88
C ASN A 312 -17.85 -21.04 -3.45
N ARG A 313 -18.75 -20.89 -4.43
CA ARG A 313 -19.08 -19.58 -5.03
C ARG A 313 -19.93 -18.72 -4.09
N PRO A 314 -19.89 -17.38 -4.24
CA PRO A 314 -20.77 -16.50 -3.50
C PRO A 314 -22.23 -16.70 -3.91
N VAL A 315 -23.14 -16.57 -2.96
CA VAL A 315 -24.60 -16.77 -3.17
C VAL A 315 -25.34 -15.46 -3.39
N ARG A 316 -24.77 -14.33 -2.97
CA ARG A 316 -25.37 -12.99 -3.10
C ARG A 316 -24.29 -11.94 -3.36
N PHE A 317 -24.68 -10.87 -4.02
CA PHE A 317 -23.89 -9.63 -4.10
C PHE A 317 -24.45 -8.62 -3.10
N HIS A 318 -23.57 -7.97 -2.34
CA HIS A 318 -23.92 -6.87 -1.45
C HIS A 318 -23.59 -5.54 -2.12
N PHE A 319 -24.61 -4.72 -2.37
CA PHE A 319 -24.46 -3.30 -2.70
C PHE A 319 -24.88 -2.49 -1.47
N HIS A 320 -23.94 -1.78 -0.86
CA HIS A 320 -24.25 -0.89 0.25
C HIS A 320 -24.93 0.38 -0.29
N GLY A 321 -26.13 0.67 0.20
CA GLY A 321 -26.84 1.92 -0.09
C GLY A 321 -27.95 1.83 -1.14
N VAL A 322 -28.12 0.68 -1.79
CA VAL A 322 -29.35 0.36 -2.52
C VAL A 322 -29.96 -0.82 -1.79
N ARG A 323 -31.19 -0.67 -1.27
CA ARG A 323 -31.92 -1.82 -0.74
C ARG A 323 -31.86 -2.92 -1.79
N PRO A 324 -31.56 -4.19 -1.43
CA PRO A 324 -31.65 -5.28 -2.38
C PRO A 324 -33.00 -5.16 -3.08
N ILE A 325 -33.00 -5.06 -4.41
CA ILE A 325 -34.20 -5.42 -5.15
C ILE A 325 -34.31 -6.92 -4.90
N THR A 326 -35.00 -7.28 -3.82
CA THR A 326 -35.37 -8.65 -3.55
C THR A 326 -36.08 -9.12 -4.83
N PRO A 327 -35.62 -10.18 -5.51
CA PRO A 327 -36.42 -10.82 -6.53
C PRO A 327 -37.55 -11.54 -5.79
N GLY A 328 -38.53 -10.75 -5.34
CA GLY A 328 -39.81 -11.23 -4.88
C GLY A 328 -40.54 -11.79 -6.09
N HIS A 329 -40.99 -13.03 -5.93
CA HIS A 329 -41.70 -13.81 -6.91
C HIS A 329 -42.70 -13.02 -7.77
N GLY A 330 -42.62 -13.28 -9.08
CA GLY A 330 -43.69 -13.02 -10.03
C GLY A 330 -43.56 -11.72 -10.79
N HIS A 331 -42.73 -11.69 -11.83
CA HIS A 331 -43.22 -11.26 -13.14
C HIS A 331 -42.50 -12.03 -14.25
N VAL A 332 -43.34 -12.66 -15.05
CA VAL A 332 -43.06 -13.44 -16.24
C VAL A 332 -42.36 -12.59 -17.30
N ALA A 333 -41.52 -13.26 -18.09
CA ALA A 333 -40.96 -12.90 -19.39
C ALA A 333 -41.53 -11.65 -20.09
N MET A 334 -40.63 -10.79 -20.59
CA MET A 334 -40.49 -10.46 -22.02
C MET A 334 -39.45 -9.34 -22.18
N GLY A 335 -38.52 -9.50 -23.13
CA GLY A 335 -37.64 -8.40 -23.54
C GLY A 335 -36.21 -8.77 -23.92
N THR A 336 -35.94 -9.95 -24.45
CA THR A 336 -34.76 -10.15 -25.32
C THR A 336 -35.19 -9.85 -26.74
N ASP A 337 -35.08 -8.60 -27.17
CA ASP A 337 -34.89 -8.26 -28.57
C ASP A 337 -34.44 -6.82 -28.71
N ARG A 338 -33.45 -6.62 -29.60
CA ARG A 338 -32.78 -5.37 -30.01
C ARG A 338 -31.59 -4.92 -29.17
N LEU A 339 -30.43 -5.49 -29.50
CA LEU A 339 -29.24 -4.71 -29.81
C LEU A 339 -28.45 -5.49 -30.87
N ASN A 340 -28.82 -5.28 -32.13
CA ASN A 340 -28.01 -5.44 -33.35
C ASN A 340 -28.82 -4.84 -34.52
N SER A 341 -28.71 -3.53 -34.67
CA SER A 341 -28.95 -2.77 -35.90
C SER A 341 -27.85 -1.73 -35.98
#